data_AF-A0AB34P4Z4-F1
#
_entry.id   AF-A0AB34P4Z4-F1
#
_cell.length_a   1.000
_cell.length_b   1.000
_cell.length_c   1.000
_cell.angle_alpha   90.00
_cell.angle_beta   90.00
_cell.angle_gamma   90.00
#
_symmetry.space_group_name_H-M   'P 1'
#
loop_
_entity.id
_entity.type
_entity.pdbx_description
1 polymer ?
#
loop_
_entity_poly.entity_id
_entity_poly.type
_entity_poly.pdbx_seq_one_letter_code
_entity_poly.pdbx_strand_id
1 'polypeptide(L)'
;MLFCAVGSEDEALFAGLTKIPLPMVLVMTPIIQSLPAAAAQDAAVHWLQPRPQGMDDLAAERVIVDYLESSAIRERVTGHQGASQVHAALLRLHQMAASGRLPGQGEWRAVRKEATALLRGLEEHDAKVLSYLGTAAWPVTSAPEVIRDLLNDEAEARAAMAGRDRNLRVPTSADWDTFRTQIDELKASGKSKEEAFAVIDSVLHDRHPDVWERLTASNALGRETRGHAAQFMRALLDRQF
;
A
#
# COMPACT_ATOMS: atom_id res chain seq x y z
N MET A 1 -11.21 -23.47 -0.81
CA MET A 1 -12.36 -22.55 -0.83
C MET A 1 -12.34 -21.49 0.29
N LEU A 2 -11.28 -21.40 1.11
CA LEU A 2 -11.09 -20.30 2.09
C LEU A 2 -10.64 -18.98 1.44
N PHE A 3 -9.87 -19.05 0.35
CA PHE A 3 -9.44 -17.87 -0.43
C PHE A 3 -10.60 -17.12 -1.11
N CYS A 4 -11.76 -17.75 -1.32
CA CYS A 4 -12.95 -17.09 -1.88
C CYS A 4 -13.75 -16.29 -0.84
N ALA A 5 -13.51 -16.48 0.47
CA ALA A 5 -14.18 -15.70 1.51
C ALA A 5 -13.48 -14.34 1.74
N VAL A 6 -12.14 -14.31 1.64
CA VAL A 6 -11.32 -13.07 1.71
C VAL A 6 -11.13 -12.46 0.32
N GLY A 7 -12.17 -12.56 -0.49
CA GLY A 7 -12.24 -12.16 -1.89
C GLY A 7 -13.65 -12.37 -2.41
N SER A 8 -14.66 -12.24 -1.54
CA SER A 8 -16.03 -12.14 -2.00
C SER A 8 -16.09 -10.98 -2.98
N GLU A 9 -16.88 -11.11 -4.04
CA GLU A 9 -17.18 -10.01 -4.97
C GLU A 9 -17.89 -8.81 -4.30
N ASP A 10 -18.03 -8.84 -2.96
CA ASP A 10 -18.65 -7.83 -2.12
C ASP A 10 -17.99 -7.83 -0.71
N GLU A 11 -16.98 -6.97 -0.51
CA GLU A 11 -16.29 -6.80 0.78
C GLU A 11 -17.20 -6.19 1.87
N ALA A 12 -18.23 -5.43 1.47
CA ALA A 12 -19.20 -4.84 2.40
C ALA A 12 -20.11 -5.91 3.00
N LEU A 13 -20.58 -6.86 2.20
CA LEU A 13 -21.31 -8.02 2.69
C LEU A 13 -20.46 -8.83 3.67
N PHE A 14 -19.19 -9.08 3.34
CA PHE A 14 -18.28 -9.81 4.21
C PHE A 14 -18.06 -9.11 5.55
N ALA A 15 -17.85 -7.79 5.54
CA ALA A 15 -17.77 -6.98 6.76
C ALA A 15 -19.05 -7.11 7.61
N GLY A 16 -20.23 -7.04 6.97
CA GLY A 16 -21.52 -7.18 7.64
C GLY A 16 -21.76 -8.54 8.30
N LEU A 17 -21.31 -9.62 7.67
CA LEU A 17 -21.44 -11.00 8.18
C LEU A 17 -20.45 -11.30 9.31
N THR A 18 -19.20 -10.87 9.17
CA THR A 18 -18.12 -11.17 10.14
C THR A 18 -18.07 -10.19 11.30
N LYS A 19 -18.73 -9.04 11.19
CA LYS A 19 -18.62 -7.91 12.14
C LYS A 19 -17.21 -7.34 12.24
N ILE A 20 -16.40 -7.53 11.19
CA ILE A 20 -15.10 -6.87 11.02
C ILE A 20 -15.35 -5.54 10.30
N PRO A 21 -14.79 -4.41 10.75
CA PRO A 21 -14.92 -3.13 10.08
C PRO A 21 -14.47 -3.21 8.61
N LEU A 22 -15.27 -2.64 7.70
CA LEU A 22 -14.98 -2.61 6.26
C LEU A 22 -13.55 -2.14 5.93
N PRO A 23 -13.00 -1.08 6.55
CA PRO A 23 -11.62 -0.65 6.30
C PRO A 23 -10.57 -1.74 6.53
N MET A 24 -10.82 -2.63 7.50
CA MET A 24 -9.93 -3.74 7.80
C MET A 24 -10.09 -4.87 6.80
N VAL A 25 -11.32 -5.19 6.40
CA VAL A 25 -11.59 -6.16 5.33
C VAL A 25 -10.87 -5.76 4.04
N LEU A 26 -10.94 -4.47 3.66
CA LEU A 26 -10.34 -3.94 2.43
C LEU A 26 -8.81 -4.07 2.38
N VAL A 27 -8.13 -4.10 3.54
CA VAL A 27 -6.67 -4.30 3.59
C VAL A 27 -6.27 -5.76 3.85
N MET A 28 -7.15 -6.58 4.43
CA MET A 28 -6.87 -8.00 4.68
C MET A 28 -6.59 -8.77 3.38
N THR A 29 -7.40 -8.54 2.34
CA THR A 29 -7.24 -9.18 1.02
C THR A 29 -5.87 -8.93 0.40
N PRO A 30 -5.42 -7.67 0.19
CA PRO A 30 -4.11 -7.41 -0.39
C PRO A 30 -2.96 -7.89 0.50
N ILE A 31 -3.12 -7.89 1.84
CA ILE A 31 -2.12 -8.50 2.74
C ILE A 31 -2.03 -10.00 2.45
N ILE A 32 -3.14 -10.75 2.48
CA ILE A 32 -3.14 -12.20 2.24
C ILE A 32 -2.54 -12.54 0.88
N GLN A 33 -2.89 -11.78 -0.16
CA GLN A 33 -2.39 -12.00 -1.52
C GLN A 33 -0.87 -11.75 -1.67
N SER A 34 -0.29 -10.95 -0.78
CA SER A 34 1.15 -10.66 -0.79
C SER A 34 1.99 -11.67 0.01
N LEU A 35 1.37 -12.53 0.81
CA LEU A 35 2.05 -13.51 1.66
C LEU A 35 2.35 -14.81 0.89
N PRO A 36 3.42 -15.53 1.27
CA PRO A 36 3.63 -16.91 0.82
C PRO A 36 2.41 -17.79 1.14
N ALA A 37 2.09 -18.76 0.29
CA ALA A 37 0.83 -19.53 0.34
C ALA A 37 0.50 -20.11 1.73
N ALA A 38 1.49 -20.68 2.44
CA ALA A 38 1.29 -21.20 3.79
C ALA A 38 0.89 -20.10 4.80
N ALA A 39 1.64 -18.99 4.82
CA ALA A 39 1.37 -17.86 5.71
C ALA A 39 0.06 -17.12 5.34
N ALA A 40 -0.29 -17.10 4.05
CA ALA A 40 -1.54 -16.55 3.55
C ALA A 40 -2.75 -17.35 4.05
N GLN A 41 -2.67 -18.69 4.00
CA GLN A 41 -3.70 -19.57 4.52
C GLN A 41 -3.87 -19.43 6.02
N ASP A 42 -2.76 -19.39 6.77
CA ASP A 42 -2.80 -19.22 8.24
C ASP A 42 -3.41 -17.87 8.64
N ALA A 43 -3.02 -16.77 7.96
CA ALA A 43 -3.60 -15.45 8.18
C ALA A 43 -5.11 -15.42 7.89
N ALA A 44 -5.53 -16.01 6.75
CA ALA A 44 -6.94 -16.10 6.40
C ALA A 44 -7.74 -16.88 7.44
N VAL A 45 -7.25 -18.06 7.87
CA VAL A 45 -7.91 -18.87 8.89
C VAL A 45 -8.01 -18.12 10.22
N HIS A 46 -6.95 -17.43 10.62
CA HIS A 46 -6.91 -16.67 11.87
C HIS A 46 -7.94 -15.53 11.88
N TRP A 47 -7.98 -14.72 10.84
CA TRP A 47 -8.92 -13.58 10.78
C TRP A 47 -10.38 -13.99 10.54
N LEU A 48 -10.63 -15.18 10.00
CA LEU A 48 -11.98 -15.73 9.81
C LEU A 48 -12.57 -16.38 11.07
N GLN A 49 -11.82 -16.49 12.18
CA GLN A 49 -12.35 -17.09 13.40
C GLN A 49 -13.54 -16.28 13.96
N PRO A 50 -14.66 -16.93 14.34
CA PRO A 50 -15.81 -16.25 14.93
C PRO A 50 -15.43 -15.46 16.19
N ARG A 51 -15.90 -14.21 16.28
CA ARG A 51 -15.62 -13.34 17.44
C ARG A 51 -16.84 -13.19 18.34
N PRO A 52 -16.71 -13.43 19.65
CA PRO A 52 -17.83 -13.29 20.59
C PRO A 52 -18.40 -11.87 20.69
N GLN A 53 -17.59 -10.84 20.49
CA GLN A 53 -17.97 -9.43 20.71
C GLN A 53 -17.81 -8.54 19.46
N GLY A 54 -17.47 -9.12 18.29
CA GLY A 54 -17.07 -8.34 17.11
C GLY A 54 -15.81 -7.51 17.38
N MET A 55 -15.49 -6.58 16.48
CA MET A 55 -14.47 -5.56 16.68
C MET A 55 -15.16 -4.19 16.73
N ASP A 56 -14.66 -3.27 17.55
CA ASP A 56 -15.27 -1.94 17.63
C ASP A 56 -15.02 -1.13 16.34
N ASP A 57 -15.92 -0.19 16.05
CA ASP A 57 -15.83 0.67 14.87
C ASP A 57 -14.59 1.60 14.89
N LEU A 58 -13.90 1.69 16.04
CA LEU A 58 -12.73 2.54 16.26
C LEU A 58 -11.40 1.82 15.97
N ALA A 59 -11.42 0.49 15.79
CA ALA A 59 -10.22 -0.30 15.55
C ALA A 59 -9.46 0.13 14.30
N ALA A 60 -10.18 0.50 13.24
CA ALA A 60 -9.59 0.99 12.01
C ALA A 60 -8.81 2.31 12.22
N GLU A 61 -9.32 3.22 13.05
CA GLU A 61 -8.61 4.45 13.43
C GLU A 61 -7.35 4.14 14.25
N ARG A 62 -7.43 3.14 15.17
CA ARG A 62 -6.26 2.71 15.95
C ARG A 62 -5.16 2.11 15.09
N VAL A 63 -5.48 1.39 14.01
CA VAL A 63 -4.46 0.91 13.04
C VAL A 63 -3.69 2.10 12.44
N ILE A 64 -4.38 3.19 12.08
CA ILE A 64 -3.72 4.37 11.52
C ILE A 64 -2.88 5.08 12.58
N VAL A 65 -3.37 5.19 13.81
CA VAL A 65 -2.57 5.71 14.93
C VAL A 65 -1.29 4.89 15.11
N ASP A 66 -1.40 3.57 15.21
CA ASP A 66 -0.23 2.68 15.36
C ASP A 66 0.75 2.79 14.18
N TYR A 67 0.23 2.97 12.95
CA TYR A 67 1.03 3.22 11.75
C TYR A 67 1.84 4.52 11.90
N LEU A 68 1.16 5.63 12.21
CA LEU A 68 1.77 6.95 12.36
C LEU A 68 2.77 7.00 13.53
N GLU A 69 2.49 6.30 14.63
CA GLU A 69 3.38 6.27 15.79
C GLU A 69 4.62 5.36 15.61
N SER A 70 4.62 4.49 14.62
CA SER A 70 5.75 3.59 14.39
C SER A 70 7.05 4.38 14.16
N SER A 71 8.16 3.86 14.69
CA SER A 71 9.47 4.51 14.53
C SER A 71 9.83 4.68 13.05
N ALA A 72 9.53 3.67 12.23
CA ALA A 72 9.77 3.69 10.79
C ALA A 72 9.06 4.84 10.08
N ILE A 73 7.82 5.19 10.46
CA ILE A 73 7.10 6.32 9.87
C ILE A 73 7.61 7.66 10.42
N ARG A 74 7.90 7.73 11.73
CA ARG A 74 8.45 8.95 12.35
C ARG A 74 9.83 9.33 11.83
N GLU A 75 10.68 8.33 11.55
CA GLU A 75 12.00 8.56 10.99
C GLU A 75 11.93 9.23 9.61
N ARG A 76 10.94 8.88 8.78
CA ARG A 76 10.78 9.45 7.41
C ARG A 76 10.51 10.95 7.39
N VAL A 77 9.85 11.49 8.42
CA VAL A 77 9.58 12.93 8.48
C VAL A 77 10.75 13.73 9.07
N THR A 78 11.80 13.05 9.51
CA THR A 78 13.01 13.70 10.03
C THR A 78 13.76 14.35 8.87
N GLY A 79 14.09 15.64 9.00
CA GLY A 79 14.84 16.38 7.98
C GLY A 79 13.99 17.06 6.89
N HIS A 80 12.67 16.83 6.85
CA HIS A 80 11.75 17.53 5.95
C HIS A 80 10.97 18.63 6.69
N GLN A 81 11.34 19.89 6.46
CA GLN A 81 10.67 21.03 7.08
C GLN A 81 9.17 21.04 6.69
N GLY A 82 8.28 21.08 7.69
CA GLY A 82 6.83 21.01 7.50
C GLY A 82 6.23 19.60 7.57
N ALA A 83 6.96 18.56 7.14
CA ALA A 83 6.46 17.17 7.18
C ALA A 83 6.15 16.71 8.61
N SER A 84 7.01 17.05 9.57
CA SER A 84 6.79 16.72 10.99
C SER A 84 5.54 17.40 11.56
N GLN A 85 5.20 18.60 11.10
CA GLN A 85 4.01 19.32 11.55
C GLN A 85 2.73 18.69 11.00
N VAL A 86 2.72 18.38 9.70
CA VAL A 86 1.60 17.67 9.07
C VAL A 86 1.40 16.30 9.71
N HIS A 87 2.48 15.53 9.91
CA HIS A 87 2.44 14.25 10.59
C HIS A 87 1.82 14.34 11.99
N ALA A 88 2.30 15.28 12.82
CA ALA A 88 1.78 15.48 14.16
C ALA A 88 0.29 15.90 14.16
N ALA A 89 -0.11 16.72 13.18
CA ALA A 89 -1.52 17.10 13.02
C ALA A 89 -2.40 15.91 12.64
N LEU A 90 -1.95 15.06 11.70
CA LEU A 90 -2.63 13.82 11.33
C LEU A 90 -2.78 12.88 12.52
N LEU A 91 -1.68 12.63 13.23
CA LEU A 91 -1.68 11.78 14.42
C LEU A 91 -2.70 12.27 15.45
N ARG A 92 -2.73 13.58 15.73
CA ARG A 92 -3.72 14.17 16.63
C ARG A 92 -5.15 13.92 16.19
N LEU A 93 -5.45 14.09 14.88
CA LEU A 93 -6.81 13.90 14.36
C LEU A 93 -7.25 12.44 14.47
N HIS A 94 -6.37 11.49 14.11
CA HIS A 94 -6.66 10.05 14.24
C HIS A 94 -6.75 9.61 15.71
N GLN A 95 -5.91 10.14 16.61
CA GLN A 95 -6.03 9.87 18.05
C GLN A 95 -7.38 10.37 18.62
N MET A 96 -7.84 11.55 18.20
CA MET A 96 -9.17 12.05 18.57
C MET A 96 -10.28 11.14 18.04
N ALA A 97 -10.20 10.74 16.76
CA ALA A 97 -11.18 9.84 16.16
C ALA A 97 -11.21 8.47 16.86
N ALA A 98 -10.04 7.89 17.14
CA ALA A 98 -9.86 6.64 17.86
C ALA A 98 -10.36 6.69 19.32
N SER A 99 -10.43 7.89 19.92
CA SER A 99 -11.03 8.10 21.25
C SER A 99 -12.53 8.43 21.19
N GLY A 100 -13.18 8.26 20.04
CA GLY A 100 -14.60 8.55 19.81
C GLY A 100 -14.93 10.04 19.64
N ARG A 101 -13.94 10.94 19.61
CA ARG A 101 -14.13 12.36 19.35
C ARG A 101 -13.91 12.65 17.87
N LEU A 102 -15.01 12.76 17.12
CA LEU A 102 -14.94 13.04 15.69
C LEU A 102 -14.40 14.46 15.42
N PRO A 103 -13.22 14.61 14.79
CA PRO A 103 -12.72 15.92 14.40
C PRO A 103 -13.61 16.54 13.32
N GLY A 104 -13.66 17.88 13.29
CA GLY A 104 -14.49 18.58 12.32
C GLY A 104 -13.97 18.39 10.88
N GLN A 105 -14.87 18.40 9.89
CA GLN A 105 -14.45 18.34 8.47
C GLN A 105 -13.46 19.46 8.11
N GLY A 106 -13.58 20.63 8.73
CA GLY A 106 -12.64 21.75 8.53
C GLY A 106 -11.22 21.42 8.96
N GLU A 107 -11.03 20.67 10.06
CA GLU A 107 -9.71 20.26 10.53
C GLU A 107 -9.06 19.28 9.54
N TRP A 108 -9.80 18.27 9.08
CA TRP A 108 -9.32 17.33 8.06
C TRP A 108 -8.95 18.03 6.75
N ARG A 109 -9.77 18.97 6.29
CA ARG A 109 -9.50 19.74 5.06
C ARG A 109 -8.25 20.62 5.20
N ALA A 110 -8.03 21.21 6.38
CA ALA A 110 -6.85 22.03 6.63
C ALA A 110 -5.57 21.20 6.54
N VAL A 111 -5.50 20.08 7.26
CA VAL A 111 -4.33 19.19 7.23
C VAL A 111 -4.11 18.58 5.84
N ARG A 112 -5.18 18.22 5.12
CA ARG A 112 -5.07 17.74 3.74
C ARG A 112 -4.50 18.78 2.79
N LYS A 113 -4.91 20.04 2.94
CA LYS A 113 -4.38 21.15 2.13
C LYS A 113 -2.88 21.32 2.38
N GLU A 114 -2.46 21.25 3.64
CA GLU A 114 -1.05 21.32 4.03
C GLU A 114 -0.25 20.12 3.48
N ALA A 115 -0.74 18.90 3.66
CA ALA A 115 -0.12 17.69 3.12
C ALA A 115 0.04 17.75 1.60
N THR A 116 -1.01 18.16 0.89
CA THR A 116 -0.99 18.30 -0.57
C THR A 116 0.00 19.36 -1.03
N ALA A 117 0.04 20.51 -0.34
CA ALA A 117 0.98 21.58 -0.67
C ALA A 117 2.43 21.15 -0.43
N LEU A 118 2.69 20.45 0.67
CA LEU A 118 4.00 19.88 1.00
C LEU A 118 4.44 18.90 -0.09
N LEU A 119 3.63 17.88 -0.39
CA LEU A 119 3.98 16.83 -1.36
C LEU A 119 4.26 17.38 -2.76
N ARG A 120 3.55 18.43 -3.20
CA ARG A 120 3.79 19.11 -4.48
C ARG A 120 5.11 19.87 -4.54
N GLY A 121 5.64 20.28 -3.39
CA GLY A 121 6.90 21.00 -3.28
C GLY A 121 8.12 20.11 -3.12
N LEU A 122 7.93 18.79 -3.01
CA LEU A 122 8.99 17.81 -2.86
C LEU A 122 9.43 17.22 -4.19
N GLU A 123 10.69 16.81 -4.26
CA GLU A 123 11.18 15.95 -5.33
C GLU A 123 10.44 14.61 -5.35
N GLU A 124 10.34 13.98 -6.52
CA GLU A 124 9.53 12.77 -6.73
C GLU A 124 9.84 11.66 -5.71
N HIS A 125 11.12 11.47 -5.40
CA HIS A 125 11.55 10.48 -4.42
C HIS A 125 11.04 10.79 -3.00
N ASP A 126 11.23 12.01 -2.52
CA ASP A 126 10.79 12.42 -1.18
C ASP A 126 9.26 12.46 -1.09
N ALA A 127 8.58 12.85 -2.17
CA ALA A 127 7.13 12.80 -2.28
C ALA A 127 6.59 11.37 -2.15
N LYS A 128 7.25 10.37 -2.73
CA LYS A 128 6.90 8.94 -2.56
C LYS A 128 7.15 8.45 -1.14
N VAL A 129 8.27 8.84 -0.53
CA VAL A 129 8.57 8.46 0.87
C VAL A 129 7.53 9.02 1.85
N LEU A 130 6.98 10.19 1.54
CA LEU A 130 6.03 10.92 2.38
C LEU A 130 4.58 10.86 1.90
N SER A 131 4.25 10.06 0.89
CA SER A 131 2.92 10.04 0.24
C SER A 131 1.78 9.75 1.21
N TYR A 132 2.06 8.96 2.25
CA TYR A 132 1.14 8.64 3.34
C TYR A 132 0.54 9.89 4.01
N LEU A 133 1.23 11.04 4.01
CA LEU A 133 0.71 12.29 4.56
C LEU A 133 -0.55 12.75 3.82
N GLY A 134 -0.61 12.52 2.50
CA GLY A 134 -1.80 12.82 1.69
C GLY A 134 -2.91 11.81 1.94
N THR A 135 -2.56 10.53 2.02
CA THR A 135 -3.51 9.42 2.19
C THR A 135 -4.15 9.42 3.58
N ALA A 136 -3.36 9.58 4.64
CA ALA A 136 -3.87 9.67 6.02
C ALA A 136 -4.67 10.96 6.28
N ALA A 137 -4.70 11.95 5.37
CA ALA A 137 -5.47 13.18 5.57
C ALA A 137 -7.00 13.04 5.34
N TRP A 138 -7.53 11.88 5.70
CA TRP A 138 -8.93 11.50 5.60
C TRP A 138 -9.38 10.71 6.84
N PRO A 139 -10.55 11.02 7.41
CA PRO A 139 -11.13 10.16 8.43
C PRO A 139 -11.59 8.85 7.81
N VAL A 140 -11.36 7.74 8.51
CA VAL A 140 -11.66 6.38 8.04
C VAL A 140 -13.13 6.24 7.67
N THR A 141 -14.01 6.86 8.46
CA THR A 141 -15.46 6.81 8.26
C THR A 141 -15.92 7.37 6.91
N SER A 142 -15.15 8.27 6.31
CA SER A 142 -15.45 8.86 5.00
C SER A 142 -14.65 8.26 3.84
N ALA A 143 -13.62 7.50 4.16
CA ALA A 143 -12.68 6.91 3.21
C ALA A 143 -12.23 5.54 3.75
N PRO A 144 -13.08 4.51 3.67
CA PRO A 144 -12.77 3.19 4.23
C PRO A 144 -11.54 2.54 3.57
N GLU A 145 -11.18 2.96 2.36
CA GLU A 145 -10.01 2.49 1.63
C GLU A 145 -8.67 2.99 2.18
N VAL A 146 -8.67 3.97 3.09
CA VAL A 146 -7.44 4.65 3.53
C VAL A 146 -6.37 3.69 4.04
N ILE A 147 -6.75 2.61 4.75
CA ILE A 147 -5.78 1.63 5.28
C ILE A 147 -5.14 0.82 4.15
N ARG A 148 -5.92 0.46 3.13
CA ARG A 148 -5.41 -0.20 1.92
C ARG A 148 -4.48 0.72 1.15
N ASP A 149 -4.84 2.00 1.05
CA ASP A 149 -4.02 2.97 0.33
C ASP A 149 -2.72 3.26 1.09
N LEU A 150 -2.74 3.28 2.43
CA LEU A 150 -1.53 3.34 3.27
C LEU A 150 -0.62 2.10 3.09
N LEU A 151 -1.18 0.91 2.89
CA LEU A 151 -0.40 -0.28 2.53
C LEU A 151 0.36 -0.07 1.19
N ASN A 152 -0.30 0.54 0.21
CA ASN A 152 0.34 0.84 -1.09
C ASN A 152 1.42 1.91 -0.95
N ASP A 153 1.13 3.00 -0.24
CA ASP A 153 2.11 4.05 0.08
C ASP A 153 3.34 3.49 0.79
N GLU A 154 3.15 2.56 1.73
CA GLU A 154 4.25 1.91 2.43
C GLU A 154 5.14 1.10 1.47
N ALA A 155 4.54 0.36 0.53
CA ALA A 155 5.28 -0.40 -0.46
C ALA A 155 6.06 0.51 -1.41
N GLU A 156 5.47 1.64 -1.82
CA GLU A 156 6.10 2.65 -2.67
C GLU A 156 7.22 3.39 -1.96
N ALA A 157 7.01 3.83 -0.72
CA ALA A 157 8.02 4.48 0.11
C ALA A 157 9.23 3.56 0.31
N ARG A 158 9.00 2.28 0.63
CA ARG A 158 10.07 1.28 0.73
C ARG A 158 10.82 1.07 -0.57
N ALA A 159 10.11 1.01 -1.70
CA ALA A 159 10.74 0.89 -3.01
C ALA A 159 11.58 2.12 -3.35
N ALA A 160 11.10 3.32 -3.04
CA ALA A 160 11.85 4.55 -3.21
C ALA A 160 13.15 4.52 -2.37
N MET A 161 13.05 4.29 -1.06
CA MET A 161 14.20 4.23 -0.15
C MET A 161 15.23 3.18 -0.58
N ALA A 162 14.78 1.94 -0.79
CA ALA A 162 15.67 0.85 -1.19
C ALA A 162 16.27 1.06 -2.59
N GLY A 163 15.53 1.68 -3.52
CA GLY A 163 16.04 2.04 -4.84
C GLY A 163 17.20 3.03 -4.75
N ARG A 164 17.09 4.04 -3.87
CA ARG A 164 18.15 5.01 -3.59
C ARG A 164 19.35 4.36 -2.92
N ASP A 165 19.13 3.56 -1.87
CA ASP A 165 20.21 2.89 -1.14
C ASP A 165 21.02 1.92 -2.01
N ARG A 166 20.34 1.21 -2.91
CA ARG A 166 20.95 0.26 -3.85
C ARG A 166 21.48 0.93 -5.12
N ASN A 167 21.36 2.25 -5.26
CA ASN A 167 21.67 3.01 -6.48
C ASN A 167 21.06 2.37 -7.75
N LEU A 168 19.84 1.84 -7.63
CA LEU A 168 19.17 1.18 -8.75
C LEU A 168 18.72 2.23 -9.75
N ARG A 169 19.06 2.00 -11.03
CA ARG A 169 18.59 2.85 -12.11
C ARG A 169 17.11 2.57 -12.35
N VAL A 170 16.27 3.55 -12.01
CA VAL A 170 14.82 3.48 -12.22
C VAL A 170 14.52 3.29 -13.71
N PRO A 171 13.61 2.37 -14.09
CA PRO A 171 13.15 2.27 -15.47
C PRO A 171 12.58 3.59 -15.97
N THR A 172 13.05 4.03 -17.12
CA THR A 172 12.59 5.25 -17.78
C THR A 172 11.31 5.00 -18.58
N SER A 173 10.62 6.05 -19.01
CA SER A 173 9.48 5.91 -19.93
C SER A 173 9.86 5.16 -21.22
N ALA A 174 11.08 5.38 -21.74
CA ALA A 174 11.60 4.69 -22.91
C ALA A 174 11.80 3.17 -22.68
N ASP A 175 12.15 2.76 -21.46
CA ASP A 175 12.25 1.35 -21.09
C ASP A 175 10.87 0.68 -21.15
N TRP A 176 9.84 1.36 -20.63
CA TRP A 176 8.45 0.88 -20.69
C TRP A 176 7.89 0.89 -22.11
N ASP A 177 8.26 1.87 -22.93
CA ASP A 177 7.84 1.90 -24.33
C ASP A 177 8.49 0.76 -25.11
N THR A 178 9.78 0.48 -24.87
CA THR A 178 10.46 -0.69 -25.44
C THR A 178 9.75 -1.99 -25.05
N PHE A 179 9.41 -2.16 -23.76
CA PHE A 179 8.63 -3.31 -23.29
C PHE A 179 7.29 -3.44 -24.04
N ARG A 180 6.53 -2.35 -24.16
CA ARG A 180 5.22 -2.34 -24.85
C ARG A 180 5.36 -2.66 -26.34
N THR A 181 6.33 -2.06 -27.02
CA THR A 181 6.60 -2.33 -28.44
C THR A 181 6.91 -3.81 -28.68
N GLN A 182 7.75 -4.43 -27.85
CA GLN A 182 8.06 -5.85 -27.99
C GLN A 182 6.83 -6.74 -27.72
N ILE A 183 5.98 -6.38 -26.75
CA ILE A 183 4.70 -7.08 -26.53
C ILE A 183 3.78 -6.97 -27.76
N ASP A 184 3.69 -5.80 -28.37
CA ASP A 184 2.81 -5.58 -29.51
C ASP A 184 3.34 -6.25 -30.79
N GLU A 185 4.65 -6.30 -31.00
CA GLU A 185 5.29 -7.11 -32.05
C GLU A 185 4.98 -8.62 -31.88
N LEU A 186 5.07 -9.14 -30.65
CA LEU A 186 4.73 -10.53 -30.35
C LEU A 186 3.26 -10.82 -30.67
N LYS A 187 2.34 -9.95 -30.28
CA LYS A 187 0.92 -10.09 -30.64
C LYS A 187 0.68 -10.01 -32.14
N ALA A 188 1.36 -9.08 -32.84
CA ALA A 188 1.26 -8.94 -34.29
C ALA A 188 1.78 -10.19 -35.04
N SER A 189 2.69 -10.95 -34.43
CA SER A 189 3.14 -12.25 -34.94
C SER A 189 2.15 -13.42 -34.74
N GLY A 190 0.96 -13.14 -34.21
CA GLY A 190 -0.09 -14.12 -33.98
C GLY A 190 -0.10 -14.76 -32.60
N LYS A 191 0.78 -14.33 -31.68
CA LYS A 191 0.75 -14.80 -30.28
C LYS A 191 -0.44 -14.20 -29.53
N SER A 192 -1.08 -15.01 -28.71
CA SER A 192 -2.02 -14.53 -27.71
C SER A 192 -1.32 -13.63 -26.69
N LYS A 193 -2.11 -12.89 -25.89
CA LYS A 193 -1.59 -12.05 -24.80
C LYS A 193 -0.74 -12.89 -23.83
N GLU A 194 -1.24 -14.04 -23.40
CA GLU A 194 -0.56 -14.93 -22.44
C GLU A 194 0.77 -15.45 -22.99
N GLU A 195 0.78 -15.90 -24.25
CA GLU A 195 2.02 -16.35 -24.90
C GLU A 195 3.02 -15.22 -25.09
N ALA A 196 2.57 -14.00 -25.40
CA ALA A 196 3.44 -12.83 -25.51
C ALA A 196 4.09 -12.52 -24.15
N PHE A 197 3.32 -12.50 -23.05
CA PHE A 197 3.87 -12.30 -21.71
C PHE A 197 4.77 -13.45 -21.24
N ALA A 198 4.55 -14.69 -21.69
CA ALA A 198 5.38 -15.83 -21.32
C ALA A 198 6.79 -15.78 -21.93
N VAL A 199 6.97 -15.09 -23.07
CA VAL A 199 8.26 -15.06 -23.80
C VAL A 199 8.93 -13.69 -23.81
N ILE A 200 8.25 -12.63 -23.35
CA ILE A 200 8.76 -11.25 -23.38
C ILE A 200 10.08 -11.10 -22.63
N ASP A 201 10.25 -11.79 -21.51
CA ASP A 201 11.48 -11.71 -20.72
C ASP A 201 12.69 -12.21 -21.51
N SER A 202 12.55 -13.33 -22.26
CA SER A 202 13.61 -13.82 -23.15
C SER A 202 13.87 -12.85 -24.29
N VAL A 203 12.82 -12.28 -24.89
CA VAL A 203 12.96 -11.33 -26.01
C VAL A 203 13.69 -10.07 -25.57
N LEU A 204 13.35 -9.53 -24.39
CA LEU A 204 14.02 -8.36 -23.84
C LEU A 204 15.45 -8.69 -23.41
N HIS A 205 15.67 -9.84 -22.78
CA HIS A 205 17.02 -10.28 -22.43
C HIS A 205 17.94 -10.35 -23.66
N ASP A 206 17.44 -10.90 -24.78
CA ASP A 206 18.24 -11.11 -25.97
C ASP A 206 18.42 -9.85 -26.82
N ARG A 207 17.40 -8.98 -26.91
CA ARG A 207 17.40 -7.80 -27.80
C ARG A 207 17.70 -6.48 -27.09
N HIS A 208 17.37 -6.39 -25.80
CA HIS A 208 17.43 -5.17 -25.00
C HIS A 208 17.92 -5.48 -23.57
N PRO A 209 19.10 -6.10 -23.39
CA PRO A 209 19.56 -6.64 -22.10
C PRO A 209 19.57 -5.59 -20.98
N ASP A 210 19.97 -4.36 -21.28
CA ASP A 210 19.96 -3.24 -20.33
C ASP A 210 18.55 -2.87 -19.84
N VAL A 211 17.55 -2.94 -20.73
CA VAL A 211 16.14 -2.69 -20.40
C VAL A 211 15.61 -3.83 -19.55
N TRP A 212 15.94 -5.07 -19.94
CA TRP A 212 15.57 -6.26 -19.20
C TRP A 212 16.12 -6.25 -17.77
N GLU A 213 17.40 -5.92 -17.58
CA GLU A 213 18.01 -5.84 -16.25
C GLU A 213 17.31 -4.80 -15.37
N ARG A 214 17.05 -3.59 -15.89
CA ARG A 214 16.36 -2.53 -15.13
C ARG A 214 14.94 -2.90 -14.75
N LEU A 215 14.16 -3.42 -15.70
CA LEU A 215 12.78 -3.83 -15.45
C LEU A 215 12.73 -5.00 -14.47
N THR A 216 13.63 -5.97 -14.61
CA THR A 216 13.72 -7.13 -13.72
C THR A 216 14.10 -6.71 -12.30
N ALA A 217 15.11 -5.86 -12.14
CA ALA A 217 15.52 -5.33 -10.84
C ALA A 217 14.40 -4.52 -10.18
N SER A 218 13.73 -3.66 -10.94
CA SER A 218 12.58 -2.87 -10.46
C SER A 218 11.41 -3.75 -10.05
N ASN A 219 11.09 -4.79 -10.83
CA ASN A 219 10.01 -5.73 -10.53
C ASN A 219 10.33 -6.60 -9.31
N ALA A 220 11.59 -7.05 -9.17
CA ALA A 220 12.05 -7.79 -8.00
C ALA A 220 11.93 -6.93 -6.74
N LEU A 221 12.40 -5.68 -6.80
CA LEU A 221 12.27 -4.73 -5.70
C LEU A 221 10.80 -4.48 -5.33
N GLY A 222 9.93 -4.27 -6.32
CA GLY A 222 8.50 -4.05 -6.08
C GLY A 222 7.78 -5.27 -5.49
N ARG A 223 8.24 -6.50 -5.76
CA ARG A 223 7.72 -7.71 -5.07
C ARG A 223 8.20 -7.76 -3.62
N GLU A 224 9.49 -7.52 -3.40
CA GLU A 224 10.12 -7.49 -2.08
C GLU A 224 9.43 -6.45 -1.16
N THR A 225 9.27 -5.21 -1.63
CA THR A 225 8.76 -4.11 -0.82
C THR A 225 7.27 -4.27 -0.51
N ARG A 226 6.47 -4.83 -1.43
CA ARG A 226 5.07 -5.21 -1.15
C ARG A 226 4.97 -6.27 -0.07
N GLY A 227 5.84 -7.29 -0.10
CA GLY A 227 5.89 -8.30 0.96
C GLY A 227 6.21 -7.69 2.33
N HIS A 228 7.21 -6.80 2.40
CA HIS A 228 7.56 -6.09 3.63
C HIS A 228 6.45 -5.14 4.13
N ALA A 229 5.82 -4.38 3.22
CA ALA A 229 4.72 -3.49 3.56
C ALA A 229 3.52 -4.26 4.12
N ALA A 230 3.17 -5.40 3.52
CA ALA A 230 2.10 -6.24 4.00
C ALA A 230 2.39 -6.90 5.35
N GLN A 231 3.64 -7.33 5.59
CA GLN A 231 4.05 -7.82 6.91
C GLN A 231 3.94 -6.73 7.98
N PHE A 232 4.36 -5.51 7.64
CA PHE A 232 4.24 -4.37 8.54
C PHE A 232 2.78 -4.07 8.86
N MET A 233 1.92 -3.91 7.85
CA MET A 233 0.50 -3.65 8.04
C MET A 233 -0.22 -4.80 8.77
N ARG A 234 0.12 -6.04 8.46
CA ARG A 234 -0.38 -7.22 9.18
C ARG A 234 -0.09 -7.12 10.67
N ALA A 235 1.13 -6.77 11.05
CA ALA A 235 1.50 -6.67 12.46
C ALA A 235 0.71 -5.57 13.21
N LEU A 236 0.26 -4.52 12.52
CA LEU A 236 -0.62 -3.49 13.09
C LEU A 236 -2.06 -4.00 13.21
N LEU A 237 -2.56 -4.68 12.17
CA LEU A 237 -3.89 -5.28 12.18
C LEU A 237 -4.03 -6.35 13.26
N ASP A 238 -3.05 -7.25 13.38
CA ASP A 238 -3.05 -8.37 14.34
C ASP A 238 -3.11 -7.88 15.80
N ARG A 239 -2.78 -6.61 16.10
CA ARG A 239 -2.94 -6.02 17.45
C ARG A 239 -4.37 -5.64 17.78
N GLN A 240 -5.22 -5.47 16.76
CA GLN A 240 -6.64 -5.19 16.92
C GLN A 240 -7.46 -6.49 16.97
N PHE A 241 -6.84 -7.61 16.58
CA PHE A 241 -7.40 -8.95 16.62
C PHE A 241 -7.00 -9.67 17.92
#